data_AF-A0A5C5S106-F1
#
_entry.id   AF-A0A5C5S106-F1
#
_cell.length_a   1.000
_cell.length_b   1.000
_cell.length_c   1.000
_cell.angle_alpha   90.00
_cell.angle_beta   90.00
_cell.angle_gamma   90.00
#
_symmetry.space_group_name_H-M   'P 1'
#
loop_
_entity.id
_entity.type
_entity.pdbx_description
1 polymer ?
#
loop_
_entity_poly.entity_id
_entity_poly.type
_entity_poly.pdbx_seq_one_letter_code
_entity_poly.pdbx_strand_id
1 'polypeptide(L)'
;MTVRAARAAAALLAGAGIVVSAPVASAAPVPLTGTQWRFDAHGFARTAPIKYTGAPAYFSITGDGAGGNDGCNVFGMTAAVTGERVVFGGLVSTLRACFAPGAGEQFRTAFDGARTVKVTGDRLRVSDGPRGYWDFVANGPAKPSPRGAR
;
A
#
# COMPACT_ATOMS: atom_id res chain seq x y z
N MET A 1 -5.90 -18.77 -85.30
CA MET A 1 -4.65 -19.12 -84.61
C MET A 1 -4.96 -19.25 -83.12
N THR A 2 -4.50 -20.37 -82.54
CA THR A 2 -4.51 -20.73 -81.11
C THR A 2 -3.82 -19.65 -80.26
N VAL A 3 -4.06 -19.51 -78.95
CA VAL A 3 -3.38 -20.25 -77.87
C VAL A 3 -4.21 -20.19 -76.56
N ARG A 4 -4.34 -21.35 -75.88
CA ARG A 4 -4.76 -21.48 -74.48
C ARG A 4 -3.62 -21.08 -73.53
N ALA A 5 -3.91 -20.40 -72.44
CA ALA A 5 -3.08 -20.44 -71.23
C ALA A 5 -3.98 -20.55 -70.00
N ALA A 6 -3.57 -21.40 -69.06
CA ALA A 6 -4.33 -21.80 -67.88
C ALA A 6 -3.56 -21.46 -66.58
N ARG A 7 -4.30 -21.47 -65.46
CA ARG A 7 -3.88 -21.51 -64.04
C ARG A 7 -3.47 -20.13 -63.44
N ALA A 8 -3.70 -19.81 -62.17
CA ALA A 8 -4.12 -20.58 -60.99
C ALA A 8 -4.96 -19.70 -60.05
N ALA A 9 -5.82 -20.32 -59.25
CA ALA A 9 -6.58 -19.67 -58.19
C ALA A 9 -5.70 -19.38 -56.96
N ALA A 10 -5.80 -18.18 -56.40
CA ALA A 10 -5.30 -17.87 -55.06
C ALA A 10 -6.50 -17.46 -54.20
N ALA A 11 -6.97 -18.38 -53.35
CA ALA A 11 -7.95 -18.08 -52.32
C ALA A 11 -7.23 -17.44 -51.12
N LEU A 12 -7.41 -16.14 -50.94
CA LEU A 12 -7.01 -15.43 -49.73
C LEU A 12 -8.12 -15.60 -48.68
N LEU A 13 -7.88 -16.48 -47.69
CA LEU A 13 -8.71 -16.55 -46.49
C LEU A 13 -8.31 -15.40 -45.56
N ALA A 14 -9.06 -14.30 -45.60
CA ALA A 14 -8.97 -13.24 -44.60
C ALA A 14 -9.63 -13.72 -43.30
N GLY A 15 -8.83 -14.28 -42.39
CA GLY A 15 -9.27 -14.61 -41.04
C GLY A 15 -9.41 -13.34 -40.21
N ALA A 16 -10.63 -12.88 -39.99
CA ALA A 16 -10.95 -11.86 -38.98
C ALA A 16 -10.81 -12.49 -37.58
N GLY A 17 -9.61 -12.42 -37.00
CA GLY A 17 -9.37 -12.83 -35.62
C GLY A 17 -10.02 -11.85 -34.65
N ILE A 18 -11.14 -12.24 -34.05
CA ILE A 18 -11.72 -11.54 -32.90
C ILE A 18 -10.76 -11.77 -31.72
N VAL A 19 -9.96 -10.74 -31.40
CA VAL A 19 -9.14 -10.76 -30.19
C VAL A 19 -10.08 -10.56 -29.01
N VAL A 20 -10.48 -11.64 -28.36
CA VAL A 20 -11.23 -11.58 -27.10
C VAL A 20 -10.24 -11.18 -26.01
N SER A 21 -10.25 -9.89 -25.62
CA SER A 21 -9.53 -9.45 -24.44
C SER A 21 -10.23 -9.99 -23.19
N ALA A 22 -9.64 -11.01 -22.56
CA ALA A 22 -10.08 -11.46 -21.24
C ALA A 22 -9.77 -10.34 -20.21
N PRO A 23 -10.69 -10.05 -19.26
CA PRO A 23 -10.38 -9.12 -18.19
C PRO A 23 -9.26 -9.72 -17.32
N VAL A 24 -8.17 -8.98 -17.17
CA VAL A 24 -7.15 -9.31 -16.18
C VAL A 24 -7.80 -9.14 -14.81
N ALA A 25 -8.09 -10.26 -14.14
CA ALA A 25 -8.56 -10.24 -12.77
C ALA A 25 -7.48 -9.56 -11.91
N SER A 26 -7.75 -8.35 -11.42
CA SER A 26 -6.90 -7.72 -10.42
C SER A 26 -6.86 -8.63 -9.19
N ALA A 27 -5.66 -8.98 -8.73
CA ALA A 27 -5.51 -9.77 -7.51
C ALA A 27 -6.29 -9.13 -6.36
N ALA A 28 -6.91 -9.96 -5.52
CA ALA A 28 -7.66 -9.50 -4.36
C ALA A 28 -6.76 -8.64 -3.45
N PRO A 29 -7.27 -7.54 -2.87
CA PRO A 29 -6.50 -6.73 -1.93
C PRO A 29 -6.02 -7.55 -0.74
N VAL A 30 -4.78 -7.35 -0.30
CA VAL A 30 -4.30 -7.98 0.93
C VAL A 30 -5.06 -7.44 2.15
N PRO A 31 -5.19 -8.20 3.25
CA PRO A 31 -5.86 -7.71 4.45
C PRO A 31 -5.17 -6.48 5.04
N LEU A 32 -5.94 -5.52 5.57
CA LEU A 32 -5.40 -4.38 6.32
C LEU A 32 -4.71 -4.84 7.62
N THR A 33 -5.41 -5.68 8.38
CA THR A 33 -4.92 -6.27 9.64
C THR A 33 -4.10 -7.52 9.35
N GLY A 34 -3.09 -7.80 10.18
CA GLY A 34 -2.20 -8.95 9.97
C GLY A 34 -1.21 -8.80 8.82
N THR A 35 -1.16 -7.64 8.16
CA THR A 35 -0.16 -7.28 7.14
C THR A 35 0.83 -6.27 7.71
N GLN A 36 2.11 -6.41 7.36
CA GLN A 36 3.11 -5.38 7.58
C GLN A 36 3.08 -4.37 6.41
N TRP A 37 2.88 -3.11 6.74
CA TRP A 37 2.79 -2.00 5.81
C TRP A 37 4.06 -1.14 5.91
N ARG A 38 4.91 -1.19 4.88
CA ARG A 38 6.10 -0.35 4.77
C ARG A 38 5.73 0.99 4.18
N PHE A 39 6.27 2.08 4.72
CA PHE A 39 6.05 3.42 4.21
C PHE A 39 6.56 3.53 2.77
N ASP A 40 5.72 4.03 1.87
CA ASP A 40 6.15 4.44 0.54
C ASP A 40 6.50 5.93 0.59
N ALA A 41 7.80 6.23 0.61
CA ALA A 41 8.31 7.60 0.66
C ALA A 41 7.98 8.41 -0.62
N HIS A 42 7.48 7.78 -1.67
CA HIS A 42 6.92 8.45 -2.85
C HIS A 42 5.46 8.90 -2.63
N GLY A 43 4.78 8.32 -1.63
CA GLY A 43 3.44 8.69 -1.19
C GLY A 43 3.46 9.97 -0.38
N PHE A 44 2.93 11.04 -0.95
CA PHE A 44 3.00 12.36 -0.33
C PHE A 44 1.67 13.08 -0.45
N ALA A 45 1.18 13.61 0.67
CA ALA A 45 0.08 14.56 0.70
C ALA A 45 0.40 15.79 -0.17
N ARG A 46 -0.61 16.42 -0.78
CA ARG A 46 -0.48 17.71 -1.49
C ARG A 46 0.19 18.83 -0.67
N THR A 47 0.36 18.63 0.63
CA THR A 47 0.86 19.58 1.63
C THR A 47 2.12 19.11 2.35
N ALA A 48 2.66 17.92 2.09
CA ALA A 48 3.82 17.52 2.86
C ALA A 48 5.02 18.42 2.44
N PRO A 49 5.72 19.08 3.38
CA PRO A 49 6.70 20.10 3.04
C PRO A 49 8.11 19.53 2.83
N ILE A 50 8.36 18.26 3.20
CA ILE A 50 9.69 17.67 3.30
C ILE A 50 9.71 16.23 2.79
N LYS A 51 10.56 15.95 1.79
CA LYS A 51 10.88 14.59 1.32
C LYS A 51 11.28 13.74 2.52
N TYR A 52 10.65 12.57 2.71
CA TYR A 52 11.04 11.67 3.78
C TYR A 52 12.50 11.22 3.62
N THR A 53 13.33 11.47 4.62
CA THR A 53 14.77 11.14 4.65
C THR A 53 15.12 10.11 5.72
N GLY A 54 14.12 9.52 6.38
CA GLY A 54 14.32 8.48 7.39
C GLY A 54 14.75 7.15 6.80
N ALA A 55 15.24 6.25 7.66
CA ALA A 55 15.41 4.84 7.29
C ALA A 55 14.03 4.19 7.04
N PRO A 56 13.95 3.02 6.39
CA PRO A 56 12.67 2.38 6.09
C PRO A 56 11.79 2.21 7.34
N ALA A 57 10.63 2.87 7.34
CA ALA A 57 9.62 2.77 8.39
C ALA A 57 8.50 1.80 8.00
N TYR A 58 7.88 1.17 8.99
CA TYR A 58 6.77 0.27 8.79
C TYR A 58 5.85 0.24 10.01
N PHE A 59 4.61 -0.22 9.80
CA PHE A 59 3.68 -0.54 10.87
C PHE A 59 2.83 -1.76 10.52
N SER A 60 2.13 -2.30 11.52
CA SER A 60 1.11 -3.32 11.34
C SER A 60 0.00 -3.14 12.36
N ILE A 61 -1.21 -3.59 12.01
CA ILE A 61 -2.36 -3.66 12.93
C ILE A 61 -2.63 -5.14 13.26
N THR A 62 -2.66 -5.46 14.55
CA THR A 62 -2.88 -6.82 15.06
C THR A 62 -3.78 -6.78 16.29
N GLY A 63 -4.98 -7.37 16.21
CA GLY A 63 -6.03 -7.19 17.22
C GLY A 63 -6.40 -5.71 17.37
N ASP A 64 -6.55 -5.26 18.61
CA ASP A 64 -6.85 -3.86 18.94
C ASP A 64 -5.60 -2.97 19.03
N GLY A 65 -4.44 -3.51 18.63
CA GLY A 65 -3.15 -2.83 18.70
C GLY A 65 -2.56 -2.54 17.33
N ALA A 66 -1.74 -1.50 17.26
CA ALA A 66 -0.88 -1.23 16.13
C ALA A 66 0.51 -0.78 16.59
N GLY A 67 1.49 -0.87 15.71
CA GLY A 67 2.85 -0.45 16.01
C GLY A 67 3.85 -0.89 14.96
N GLY A 68 5.11 -0.53 15.17
CA GLY A 68 6.19 -0.82 14.23
C GLY A 68 7.47 -0.07 14.54
N ASN A 69 8.22 0.26 13.50
CA ASN A 69 9.44 1.05 13.59
C ASN A 69 9.31 2.27 12.67
N ASP A 70 9.60 3.46 13.18
CA ASP A 70 9.46 4.73 12.44
C ASP A 70 10.73 5.13 11.66
N GLY A 71 11.65 4.18 11.49
CA GLY A 71 12.98 4.36 10.90
C GLY A 71 14.09 4.53 11.94
N CYS A 72 13.75 4.75 13.21
CA CYS A 72 14.72 4.88 14.30
C CYS A 72 14.20 4.30 15.61
N ASN A 73 12.97 4.67 15.97
CA ASN A 73 12.31 4.28 17.20
C ASN A 73 11.28 3.19 16.97
N VAL A 74 11.09 2.36 17.99
CA VAL A 74 9.97 1.42 18.05
C VAL A 74 8.80 2.16 18.69
N PHE A 75 7.62 2.02 18.11
CA PHE A 75 6.41 2.65 18.59
C PHE A 75 5.23 1.69 18.64
N GLY A 76 4.21 2.05 19.41
CA GLY A 76 2.96 1.31 19.50
C GLY A 76 1.80 2.22 19.88
N MET A 77 0.60 1.74 19.59
CA MET A 77 -0.67 2.45 19.80
C MET A 77 -1.84 1.46 19.84
N THR A 78 -3.02 1.93 20.19
CA THR A 78 -4.28 1.21 19.94
C THR A 78 -4.79 1.52 18.53
N ALA A 79 -5.58 0.61 17.98
CA ALA A 79 -6.23 0.77 16.68
C ALA A 79 -7.61 0.10 16.69
N ALA A 80 -8.67 0.90 16.56
CA ALA A 80 -10.03 0.40 16.38
C ALA A 80 -10.40 0.48 14.90
N VAL A 81 -10.67 -0.66 14.26
CA VAL A 81 -10.99 -0.75 12.82
C VAL A 81 -12.50 -0.96 12.65
N THR A 82 -13.13 -0.14 11.81
CA THR A 82 -14.54 -0.26 11.44
C THR A 82 -14.70 0.08 9.97
N GLY A 83 -14.81 -0.95 9.12
CA GLY A 83 -14.82 -0.80 7.66
C GLY A 83 -13.54 -0.11 7.16
N GLU A 84 -13.70 0.98 6.40
CA GLU A 84 -12.60 1.81 5.91
C GLU A 84 -12.14 2.90 6.90
N ARG A 85 -12.58 2.84 8.15
CA ARG A 85 -12.20 3.81 9.19
C ARG A 85 -11.35 3.15 10.26
N VAL A 86 -10.27 3.82 10.65
CA VAL A 86 -9.41 3.41 11.76
C VAL A 86 -9.26 4.57 12.72
N VAL A 87 -9.44 4.30 14.01
CA VAL A 87 -9.15 5.25 15.08
C VAL A 87 -7.91 4.80 15.82
N PHE A 88 -6.82 5.55 15.67
CA PHE A 88 -5.57 5.33 16.38
C PHE A 88 -5.54 6.15 17.67
N GLY A 89 -4.93 5.61 18.73
CA GLY A 89 -4.86 6.29 20.02
C GLY A 89 -3.69 5.82 20.90
N GLY A 90 -3.32 6.66 21.87
CA GLY A 90 -2.30 6.32 22.86
C GLY A 90 -0.94 6.00 22.25
N LEU A 91 -0.52 6.76 21.23
CA LEU A 91 0.77 6.55 20.59
C LEU A 91 1.91 6.77 21.59
N VAL A 92 2.77 5.76 21.70
CA VAL A 92 4.01 5.79 22.50
C VAL A 92 5.17 5.33 21.65
N SER A 93 6.37 5.86 21.92
CA SER A 93 7.59 5.57 21.18
C SER A 93 8.80 5.53 22.10
N THR A 94 9.85 4.82 21.70
CA THR A 94 11.17 4.98 22.32
C THR A 94 11.78 6.35 21.96
N LEU A 95 12.80 6.77 22.71
CA LEU A 95 13.49 8.05 22.52
C LEU A 95 14.99 7.85 22.27
N ARG A 96 15.34 7.16 21.18
CA ARG A 96 16.73 6.96 20.75
C ARG A 96 17.21 8.18 19.98
N ALA A 97 18.53 8.44 20.03
CA ALA A 97 19.16 9.42 19.17
C ALA A 97 19.11 8.94 17.71
N CYS A 98 18.53 9.74 16.82
CA CYS A 98 18.32 9.40 15.42
C CYS A 98 19.24 10.21 14.51
N PHE A 99 19.77 9.58 13.45
CA PHE A 99 20.60 10.25 12.46
C PHE A 99 19.83 11.32 11.66
N ALA A 100 18.53 11.08 11.42
CA ALA A 100 17.62 12.03 10.79
C ALA A 100 16.56 12.48 11.83
N PRO A 101 16.81 13.57 12.58
CA PRO A 101 15.81 14.12 13.50
C PRO A 101 14.52 14.49 12.76
N GLY A 102 13.35 14.24 13.37
CA GLY A 102 12.05 14.64 12.81
C GLY A 102 11.40 13.62 11.84
N ALA A 103 12.18 12.72 11.24
CA ALA A 103 11.65 11.78 10.25
C ALA A 103 10.66 10.77 10.86
N GLY A 104 10.96 10.26 12.06
CA GLY A 104 10.07 9.35 12.78
C GLY A 104 8.76 10.02 13.19
N GLU A 105 8.84 11.28 13.65
CA GLU A 105 7.68 12.12 13.98
C GLU A 105 6.79 12.36 12.76
N GLN A 106 7.39 12.69 11.62
CA GLN A 106 6.68 12.88 10.35
C GLN A 106 5.93 11.60 9.95
N PHE A 107 6.57 10.44 10.05
CA PHE A 107 5.95 9.15 9.78
C PHE A 107 4.75 8.90 10.71
N ARG A 108 4.93 9.12 12.02
CA ARG A 108 3.89 8.85 13.03
C ARG A 108 2.67 9.77 12.94
N THR A 109 2.76 10.89 12.23
CA THR A 109 1.62 11.78 11.95
C THR A 109 0.49 11.06 11.19
N ALA A 110 0.82 9.99 10.44
CA ALA A 110 -0.17 9.14 9.78
C ALA A 110 -1.18 8.52 10.76
N PHE A 111 -0.83 8.41 12.06
CA PHE A 111 -1.58 7.68 13.07
C PHE A 111 -2.14 8.55 14.19
N ASP A 112 -2.28 9.86 13.96
CA ASP A 112 -2.85 10.78 14.95
C ASP A 112 -4.39 10.83 14.87
N GLY A 113 -5.06 9.96 15.64
CA GLY A 113 -6.51 9.92 15.74
C GLY A 113 -7.20 9.17 14.60
N ALA A 114 -8.33 9.69 14.13
CA ALA A 114 -9.16 9.01 13.15
C ALA A 114 -8.64 9.19 11.71
N ARG A 115 -8.61 8.09 10.95
CA ARG A 115 -8.15 8.04 9.56
C ARG A 115 -9.10 7.23 8.70
N THR A 116 -9.14 7.58 7.41
CA THR A 116 -9.73 6.73 6.38
C THR A 116 -8.63 5.88 5.77
N VAL A 117 -8.87 4.58 5.64
CA VAL A 117 -7.92 3.62 5.07
C VAL A 117 -8.51 2.96 3.83
N LYS A 118 -7.69 2.83 2.78
CA LYS A 118 -8.09 2.13 1.56
C LYS A 118 -6.97 1.20 1.13
N VAL A 119 -7.29 -0.09 1.03
CA VAL A 119 -6.38 -1.09 0.47
C VAL A 119 -6.73 -1.34 -0.99
N THR A 120 -5.73 -1.40 -1.86
CA THR A 120 -5.88 -1.70 -3.29
C THR A 120 -4.70 -2.57 -3.72
N GLY A 121 -4.95 -3.85 -3.97
CA GLY A 121 -3.89 -4.83 -4.20
C GLY A 121 -2.96 -4.92 -2.99
N ASP A 122 -1.69 -4.59 -3.19
CA ASP A 122 -0.63 -4.53 -2.19
C ASP A 122 -0.36 -3.12 -1.63
N ARG A 123 -1.20 -2.13 -1.99
CA ARG A 123 -1.06 -0.74 -1.55
C ARG A 123 -2.08 -0.40 -0.49
N LEU A 124 -1.64 0.34 0.52
CA LEU A 124 -2.51 0.95 1.52
C LEU A 124 -2.34 2.46 1.44
N ARG A 125 -3.46 3.17 1.36
CA ARG A 125 -3.53 4.60 1.59
C ARG A 125 -4.19 4.89 2.92
N VAL A 126 -3.52 5.64 3.78
CA VAL A 126 -4.08 6.23 5.01
C VAL A 126 -4.33 7.70 4.73
N SER A 127 -5.53 8.21 4.98
CA SER A 127 -5.92 9.59 4.66
C SER A 127 -6.50 10.30 5.88
N ASP A 128 -6.18 11.59 5.99
CA ASP A 128 -6.78 12.52 6.94
C ASP A 128 -7.72 13.49 6.19
N GLY A 129 -8.64 12.92 5.41
CA GLY A 129 -9.56 13.66 4.54
C GLY A 129 -8.83 14.58 3.55
N PRO A 130 -9.18 15.88 3.48
CA PRO A 130 -8.54 16.81 2.55
C PRO A 130 -7.12 17.21 2.98
N ARG A 131 -6.72 16.96 4.24
CA ARG A 131 -5.46 17.45 4.81
C ARG A 131 -4.23 16.72 4.27
N GLY A 132 -4.38 15.44 3.93
CA GLY A 132 -3.28 14.66 3.38
C GLY A 132 -3.51 13.16 3.36
N TYR A 133 -2.55 12.45 2.78
CA TYR A 133 -2.49 11.00 2.76
C TYR A 133 -1.05 10.50 2.87
N TRP A 134 -0.93 9.25 3.31
CA TRP A 134 0.30 8.47 3.42
C TRP A 134 0.07 7.16 2.66
N ASP A 135 0.99 6.82 1.76
CA ASP A 135 0.94 5.55 1.04
C ASP A 135 1.93 4.55 1.64
N PHE A 136 1.54 3.29 1.56
CA PHE A 136 2.29 2.17 2.08
C PHE A 136 2.20 1.01 1.08
N VAL A 137 3.17 0.11 1.19
CA VAL A 137 3.22 -1.14 0.42
C VAL A 137 3.28 -2.31 1.38
N ALA A 138 2.54 -3.37 1.09
CA ALA A 138 2.62 -4.61 1.83
C ALA A 138 4.04 -5.18 1.75
N ASN A 139 4.57 -5.60 2.90
CA ASN A 139 5.91 -6.17 3.04
C ASN A 139 5.86 -7.58 3.68
N GLY A 140 4.72 -8.27 3.52
CA GLY A 140 4.46 -9.58 4.08
C GLY A 140 3.57 -9.57 5.34
N PRO A 141 3.41 -10.72 6.01
CA PRO A 141 2.58 -10.83 7.21
C PRO A 141 3.17 -10.03 8.38
N ALA A 142 2.28 -9.51 9.23
CA ALA A 142 2.67 -8.83 10.46
C ALA A 142 3.37 -9.81 11.40
N LYS A 143 4.42 -9.32 12.07
CA LYS A 143 5.03 -10.08 13.17
C LYS A 143 4.04 -10.11 14.35
N PRO A 144 3.90 -11.23 15.07
CA PRO A 144 3.06 -11.29 16.26
C PRO A 144 3.41 -10.17 17.25
N SER A 145 2.39 -9.44 17.70
CA SER A 145 2.56 -8.42 18.75
C SER A 145 2.91 -9.12 20.06
N PRO A 146 3.95 -8.69 20.79
CA PRO A 146 4.26 -9.24 22.11
C PRO A 146 3.09 -9.09 23.11
N ARG A 147 2.16 -8.14 22.87
CA ARG A 147 1.00 -7.89 23.73
C ARG A 147 -0.12 -8.92 23.60
N GLY A 148 -0.11 -9.77 22.58
CA GLY A 148 -1.16 -10.78 22.33
C GLY A 148 -0.89 -12.16 22.93
N ALA A 149 0.21 -12.32 23.69
CA ALA A 149 0.61 -13.60 24.30
C ALA A 149 0.19 -13.71 25.79
N ARG A 150 -0.88 -13.02 26.19
CA ARG A 150 -1.35 -12.99 27.57
C ARG A 150 -2.79 -13.47 27.67
#